data_AF-A0A8J4X7A8-F1
#
_entry.id   AF-A0A8J4X7A8-F1
#
_cell.length_a   1.000
_cell.length_b   1.000
_cell.length_c   1.000
_cell.angle_alpha   90.00
_cell.angle_beta   90.00
_cell.angle_gamma   90.00
#
_symmetry.space_group_name_H-M   'P 1'
#
loop_
_entity.id
_entity.type
_entity.pdbx_description
1 polymer ?
#
loop_
_entity_poly.entity_id
_entity_poly.type
_entity_poly.pdbx_seq_one_letter_code
_entity_poly.pdbx_strand_id
1 'polypeptide(L)'
;LILKKLVSKVDGSFCPTSNQIDVCRNNIFLCSLRAFKRLHFNPEAKLDVVFVDEDENAEGAVDEGGPTREYLRLLMRAMRNSGSCVLILK
;
A
#
# COMPACT_ATOMS: atom_id res chain seq x y z
N LEU A 1 11.19 26.16 9.28
CA LEU A 1 11.54 25.74 10.66
C LEU A 1 10.72 24.53 11.14
N ILE A 2 9.41 24.46 10.86
CA ILE A 2 8.53 23.36 11.31
C ILE A 2 8.86 22.00 10.67
N LEU A 3 9.07 21.93 9.35
CA LEU A 3 9.38 20.66 8.66
C LEU A 3 10.65 19.98 9.21
N LYS A 4 11.72 20.73 9.49
CA LYS A 4 12.94 20.18 10.10
C LYS A 4 12.68 19.59 11.50
N LYS A 5 11.81 20.22 12.28
CA LYS A 5 11.41 19.75 13.61
C LYS A 5 10.60 18.45 13.51
N LEU A 6 9.71 18.33 12.53
CA LEU A 6 8.96 17.10 12.29
C LEU A 6 9.87 15.97 11.82
N VAL A 7 10.77 16.23 10.88
CA VAL A 7 11.74 15.23 10.39
C VAL A 7 12.63 14.73 11.53
N SER A 8 13.07 15.60 12.44
CA SER A 8 13.88 15.18 13.61
C SER A 8 13.14 14.28 14.61
N LYS A 9 11.81 14.16 14.49
CA LYS A 9 10.97 13.30 15.32
C LYS A 9 10.59 12.00 14.62
N VAL A 10 10.93 11.84 13.34
CA VAL A 10 10.76 10.58 12.61
C VAL A 10 11.89 9.65 12.99
N ASP A 11 11.54 8.45 13.48
CA ASP A 11 12.50 7.40 13.73
C ASP A 11 12.87 6.69 12.42
N GLY A 12 14.07 6.95 11.91
CA GLY A 12 14.58 6.34 10.69
C GLY A 12 14.90 4.85 10.82
N SER A 13 14.99 4.32 12.04
CA SER A 13 15.25 2.90 12.31
C SER A 13 13.98 2.06 12.44
N PHE A 14 12.81 2.71 12.33
CA PHE A 14 11.52 2.05 12.46
C PHE A 14 11.27 1.06 11.31
N CYS A 15 10.98 -0.18 11.69
CA CYS A 15 10.51 -1.23 10.78
C CYS A 15 9.08 -1.62 11.19
N PRO A 16 8.05 -1.36 10.37
CA PRO A 16 6.68 -1.67 10.73
C PRO A 16 6.44 -3.19 10.76
N THR A 17 5.56 -3.62 11.68
CA THR A 17 5.04 -5.00 11.74
C THR A 17 3.91 -5.24 10.75
N SER A 18 3.31 -4.17 10.21
CA SER A 18 2.29 -4.21 9.16
C SER A 18 2.41 -2.99 8.23
N ASN A 19 2.28 -3.22 6.93
CA ASN A 19 2.14 -2.18 5.93
C ASN A 19 0.66 -1.85 5.76
N GLN A 20 0.24 -0.67 6.22
CA GLN A 20 -1.09 -0.17 5.93
C GLN A 20 -1.18 0.34 4.49
N ILE A 21 -2.13 -0.16 3.72
CA ILE A 21 -2.28 0.17 2.31
C ILE A 21 -3.75 0.49 2.04
N ASP A 22 -4.03 1.78 1.95
CA ASP A 22 -5.32 2.28 1.48
C ASP A 22 -5.33 2.28 -0.05
N VAL A 23 -6.32 1.61 -0.63
CA VAL A 23 -6.39 1.42 -2.08
C VAL A 23 -7.76 1.72 -2.63
N CYS A 24 -7.80 2.53 -3.69
CA CYS A 24 -9.00 2.64 -4.51
C CYS A 24 -8.98 1.53 -5.57
N ARG A 25 -10.10 0.80 -5.75
CA ARG A 25 -10.21 -0.27 -6.75
C ARG A 25 -9.91 0.22 -8.17
N ASN A 26 -10.36 1.43 -8.50
CA ASN A 26 -10.17 2.05 -9.82
C ASN A 26 -8.71 2.43 -10.09
N ASN A 27 -7.86 2.51 -9.05
CA ASN A 27 -6.48 2.98 -9.18
C ASN A 27 -5.47 2.08 -8.44
N ILE A 28 -5.79 0.79 -8.34
CA ILE A 28 -5.06 -0.14 -7.48
C ILE A 28 -3.55 -0.17 -7.76
N PHE A 29 -3.15 -0.13 -9.03
CA PHE A 29 -1.74 -0.20 -9.42
C PHE A 29 -0.95 1.02 -8.94
N LEU A 30 -1.48 2.23 -9.11
CA LEU A 30 -0.80 3.45 -8.68
C LEU A 30 -0.76 3.56 -7.15
N CYS A 31 -1.84 3.19 -6.46
CA CYS A 31 -1.88 3.12 -5.00
C CYS A 31 -0.81 2.15 -4.47
N SER A 32 -0.70 0.95 -5.05
CA SER A 32 0.33 -0.03 -4.69
C SER A 32 1.75 0.49 -4.93
N LEU A 33 2.02 1.09 -6.10
CA LEU A 33 3.33 1.65 -6.40
C LEU A 33 3.75 2.74 -5.40
N ARG A 34 2.81 3.57 -4.97
CA ARG A 34 3.06 4.59 -3.94
C ARG A 34 3.35 3.95 -2.59
N ALA A 35 2.60 2.92 -2.20
CA ALA A 35 2.81 2.20 -0.95
C ALA A 35 4.19 1.52 -0.89
N PHE A 36 4.59 0.83 -1.95
CA PHE A 36 5.88 0.12 -2.02
C PHE A 36 7.09 1.07 -2.05
N LYS A 37 6.90 2.33 -2.46
CA LYS A 37 7.95 3.36 -2.46
C LYS A 37 8.09 4.10 -1.14
N ARG A 38 7.26 3.80 -0.12
CA ARG A 38 7.37 4.43 1.19
C ARG A 38 8.70 4.03 1.84
N LEU A 39 9.32 4.98 2.54
CA LEU A 39 10.64 4.81 3.17
C LEU A 39 10.71 3.57 4.09
N HIS A 40 9.63 3.30 4.82
CA HIS A 40 9.55 2.22 5.80
C HIS A 40 8.70 1.03 5.31
N PHE A 41 8.48 0.89 4.00
CA PHE A 41 7.80 -0.31 3.50
C PHE A 41 8.64 -1.54 3.82
N ASN A 42 8.05 -2.52 4.51
CA ASN A 42 8.72 -3.75 4.87
C ASN A 42 8.08 -4.93 4.10
N PRO A 43 8.75 -5.53 3.09
CA PRO A 43 8.16 -6.61 2.30
C PRO A 43 7.86 -7.88 3.10
N GLU A 44 8.48 -8.05 4.28
CA GLU A 44 8.25 -9.20 5.16
C GLU A 44 7.12 -8.96 6.18
N ALA A 45 6.68 -7.71 6.34
CA ALA A 45 5.59 -7.37 7.23
C ALA A 45 4.21 -7.72 6.63
N LYS A 46 3.22 -7.87 7.50
CA LYS A 46 1.82 -8.11 7.09
C LYS A 46 1.35 -7.00 6.15
N LEU A 47 0.47 -7.33 5.21
CA LEU A 47 -0.29 -6.34 4.44
C LEU A 47 -1.63 -6.11 5.15
N ASP A 48 -1.87 -4.88 5.58
CA ASP A 48 -3.13 -4.41 6.15
C ASP A 48 -3.80 -3.52 5.12
N VAL A 49 -4.73 -4.12 4.38
CA VAL A 49 -5.34 -3.49 3.20
C VAL A 49 -6.71 -2.97 3.55
N VAL A 50 -6.93 -1.68 3.28
CA VAL A 50 -8.23 -1.03 3.36
C VAL A 50 -8.62 -0.57 1.97
N PHE A 51 -9.77 -1.03 1.48
CA PHE A 51 -10.34 -0.44 0.28
C PHE A 51 -10.99 0.89 0.63
N VAL A 52 -10.72 1.92 -0.16
CA VAL A 52 -11.30 3.25 0.01
C VAL A 52 -11.98 3.69 -1.28
N ASP A 53 -13.07 4.43 -1.15
CA ASP A 53 -13.75 5.06 -2.28
C ASP A 53 -13.02 6.34 -2.76
N GLU A 54 -13.62 7.06 -3.72
CA GLU A 54 -13.05 8.29 -4.29
C GLU A 54 -13.05 9.46 -3.29
N ASP A 55 -13.86 9.37 -2.23
CA ASP A 55 -13.99 10.35 -1.16
C ASP A 55 -13.17 9.94 0.10
N GLU A 56 -12.25 8.97 -0.06
CA GLU A 56 -11.38 8.42 1.00
C GLU A 56 -12.12 7.70 2.14
N ASN A 57 -13.39 7.31 1.94
CA ASN A 57 -14.11 6.54 2.94
C ASN A 57 -13.75 5.06 2.83
N ALA A 58 -13.48 4.43 3.98
CA ALA A 58 -13.21 3.01 4.04
C ALA A 58 -14.46 2.21 3.63
N GLU A 59 -14.28 1.36 2.62
CA GLU A 59 -15.26 0.37 2.22
C GLU A 59 -15.26 -0.75 3.25
N GLY A 60 -16.28 -0.76 4.12
CA GLY A 60 -16.32 -1.62 5.30
C GLY A 60 -16.01 -3.09 5.01
N ALA A 61 -15.14 -3.67 5.83
CA ALA A 61 -14.81 -5.09 5.81
C ALA A 61 -15.15 -5.73 7.17
N VAL A 62 -15.74 -6.92 7.13
CA VAL A 62 -16.05 -7.72 8.33
C VAL A 62 -14.85 -8.58 8.75
N ASP A 63 -13.95 -8.88 7.81
CA ASP A 63 -12.71 -9.64 8.04
C ASP A 63 -11.48 -8.93 7.43
N GLU A 64 -10.29 -9.18 8.00
CA GLU A 64 -9.03 -8.63 7.49
C GLU A 64 -8.44 -9.46 6.32
N GLY A 65 -8.83 -10.73 6.20
CA GLY A 65 -8.28 -11.66 5.20
C GLY A 65 -8.89 -11.52 3.81
N GLY A 66 -10.16 -11.12 3.71
CA GLY A 66 -10.87 -10.87 2.47
C GLY A 66 -10.25 -9.73 1.65
N PRO A 67 -10.08 -8.52 2.23
CA PRO A 67 -9.49 -7.38 1.54
C PRO A 67 -8.10 -7.65 0.98
N THR A 68 -7.21 -8.24 1.78
CA THR A 68 -5.85 -8.57 1.34
C THR A 68 -5.84 -9.56 0.17
N ARG A 69 -6.67 -10.61 0.22
CA ARG A 69 -6.79 -11.58 -0.89
C ARG A 69 -7.33 -10.94 -2.16
N GLU A 70 -8.36 -10.09 -2.04
CA GLU A 70 -8.93 -9.37 -3.18
C GLU A 70 -7.90 -8.43 -3.80
N TYR A 71 -7.20 -7.67 -2.97
CA TYR A 71 -6.15 -6.74 -3.38
C TYR A 71 -5.04 -7.44 -4.18
N LEU A 72 -4.49 -8.54 -3.68
CA LEU A 72 -3.44 -9.28 -4.40
C LEU A 72 -3.94 -9.75 -5.77
N ARG A 73 -5.17 -10.27 -5.85
CA ARG A 73 -5.78 -10.70 -7.12
C ARG A 73 -5.91 -9.54 -8.11
N LEU A 74 -6.42 -8.40 -7.65
CA LEU A 74 -6.62 -7.22 -8.49
C LEU A 74 -5.29 -6.60 -8.93
N LEU A 75 -4.30 -6.52 -8.03
CA LEU A 75 -2.97 -6.02 -8.34
C LEU A 75 -2.28 -6.90 -9.38
N MET A 76 -2.32 -8.23 -9.22
CA MET A 76 -1.78 -9.17 -10.22
C MET A 76 -2.43 -9.01 -11.60
N ARG A 77 -3.76 -8.78 -11.63
CA ARG A 77 -4.49 -8.51 -12.89
C ARG A 77 -4.04 -7.18 -13.51
N ALA A 78 -3.92 -6.12 -12.71
CA ALA A 78 -3.48 -4.82 -13.18
C ALA A 78 -2.04 -4.86 -13.72
N MET A 79 -1.12 -5.55 -13.03
CA MET A 79 0.27 -5.73 -13.48
C MET A 79 0.38 -6.49 -14.80
N ARG A 80 -0.45 -7.52 -14.99
CA ARG A 80 -0.52 -8.26 -16.25
C ARG A 80 -1.00 -7.36 -17.39
N ASN A 81 -2.01 -6.53 -17.14
CA ASN A 81 -2.60 -5.66 -18.14
C ASN A 81 -1.73 -4.45 -18.48
N SER A 82 -0.91 -3.97 -17.55
CA SER A 82 -0.02 -2.82 -17.75
C SER A 82 1.29 -3.16 -18.47
N GLY A 83 1.52 -4.43 -18.85
CA GLY A 83 2.80 -4.89 -19.43
C GLY A 83 4.00 -4.73 -18.48
N SER A 84 3.77 -4.36 -17.22
CA SER A 84 4.80 -3.91 -16.27
C SER A 84 5.39 -5.03 -15.42
N CYS A 85 5.14 -6.30 -15.80
CA CYS A 85 5.61 -7.50 -15.09
C CYS A 85 7.15 -7.56 -14.91
N VAL A 86 7.90 -6.71 -15.63
CA VAL A 86 9.38 -6.69 -15.63
C VAL A 86 9.98 -5.59 -14.72
N LEU A 87 9.19 -4.63 -14.23
CA LEU A 87 9.74 -3.39 -13.61
C LEU A 87 9.84 -3.39 -12.07
N ILE A 88 9.34 -4.40 -11.36
CA ILE A 88 9.35 -4.44 -9.88
C ILE A 88 10.33 -5.52 -9.33
N LEU A 89 10.93 -6.33 -10.21
CA LEU A 89 11.93 -7.36 -9.84
C LEU A 89 13.37 -6.97 -10.21
N LYS A 90 13.63 -5.69 -10.48
CA LYS A 90 14.97 -5.15 -10.74
C LYS A 90 15.29 -4.01 -9.81
#